data_AF-A0A178ADE9-F1
#
_entry.id   AF-A0A178ADE9-F1
#
_cell.length_a   1.000
_cell.length_b   1.000
_cell.length_c   1.000
_cell.angle_alpha   90.00
_cell.angle_beta   90.00
_cell.angle_gamma   90.00
#
_symmetry.space_group_name_H-M   'P 1'
#
loop_
_entity.id
_entity.type
_entity.pdbx_description
1 polymer ?
#
loop_
_entity_poly.entity_id
_entity_poly.type
_entity_poly.pdbx_seq_one_letter_code
_entity_poly.pdbx_strand_id
1 'polypeptide(L)'
;MMKSSIALCIAALACTSTSSPLLDNLDKRQSTTWTYTCSSSAPPANFKAFNLPGCAAQLTFDKDRYIGVQWNFEATYTDGSRIEHKPFGSTNFGVSDTFYPYPGNNFLTAYPGNSAFTAVHEFGNVCKSGQAPVSWRFFTTSANSACSAARYRFTTGQIAAANSATRPSKVSGVSLRRVNDAGDFQASWGAVASAAAYSVIVQYPTGTDEVGNPYTNVRGARVQGKTTQTIATTTRRSDVNRQVVVHAVNAQGVWSLTTDVQPIAARW
;
A
#
# COMPACT_ATOMS: atom_id res chain seq x y z
N MET A 1 -54.63 35.62 47.45
CA MET A 1 -53.72 34.47 47.25
C MET A 1 -53.08 34.61 45.87
N MET A 2 -51.88 35.19 45.80
CA MET A 2 -51.08 35.25 44.58
C MET A 2 -50.24 33.97 44.48
N LYS A 3 -50.46 33.15 43.45
CA LYS A 3 -49.57 32.03 43.11
C LYS A 3 -48.55 32.53 42.09
N SER A 4 -47.34 32.81 42.55
CA SER A 4 -46.16 32.87 41.69
C SER A 4 -45.74 31.43 41.34
N SER A 5 -45.57 31.12 40.07
CA SER A 5 -44.91 29.89 39.65
C SER A 5 -43.87 30.21 38.58
N ILE A 6 -42.67 29.74 38.88
CA ILE A 6 -41.37 30.08 38.30
C ILE A 6 -41.26 29.47 36.91
N ALA A 7 -40.95 30.29 35.91
CA ALA A 7 -40.58 29.83 34.58
C ALA A 7 -39.16 29.25 34.62
N LEU A 8 -39.05 27.94 34.36
CA LEU A 8 -37.78 27.22 34.27
C LEU A 8 -37.14 27.53 32.91
N CYS A 9 -36.15 28.43 32.87
CA CYS A 9 -35.31 28.65 31.69
C CYS A 9 -34.40 27.42 31.48
N ILE A 10 -34.75 26.55 30.55
CA ILE A 10 -33.83 25.52 30.05
C ILE A 10 -32.86 26.20 29.09
N ALA A 11 -31.66 26.50 29.56
CA ALA A 11 -30.56 26.94 28.71
C ALA A 11 -30.14 25.74 27.82
N ALA A 12 -30.42 25.83 26.53
CA ALA A 12 -29.86 24.94 25.53
C ALA A 12 -28.34 25.17 25.48
N LEU A 13 -27.57 24.26 26.07
CA LEU A 13 -26.13 24.19 25.81
C LEU A 13 -25.95 23.74 24.35
N ALA A 14 -25.72 24.72 23.47
CA ALA A 14 -25.17 24.45 22.16
C ALA A 14 -23.79 23.80 22.36
N CYS A 15 -23.69 22.49 22.13
CA CYS A 15 -22.40 21.86 21.89
C CYS A 15 -21.79 22.50 20.64
N THR A 16 -20.89 23.45 20.84
CA THR A 16 -19.97 23.89 19.81
C THR A 16 -19.06 22.71 19.51
N SER A 17 -19.40 21.93 18.48
CA SER A 17 -18.47 21.00 17.87
C SER A 17 -17.31 21.83 17.35
N THR A 18 -16.21 21.88 18.10
CA THR A 18 -14.95 22.40 17.62
C THR A 18 -14.52 21.50 16.47
N SER A 19 -14.79 21.92 15.23
CA SER A 19 -14.19 21.32 14.05
C SER A 19 -12.68 21.35 14.26
N SER A 20 -12.05 20.18 14.28
CA SER A 20 -10.59 20.14 14.36
C SER A 20 -10.03 20.89 13.15
N PRO A 21 -9.02 21.76 13.31
CA PRO A 21 -8.44 22.54 12.21
C PRO A 21 -7.83 21.69 11.07
N LEU A 22 -7.69 20.38 11.30
CA LEU A 22 -7.38 19.37 10.29
C LEU A 22 -8.55 19.15 9.31
N LEU A 23 -9.80 19.06 9.78
CA LEU A 23 -10.99 18.83 8.95
C LEU A 23 -11.24 19.98 7.97
N ASP A 24 -11.18 21.22 8.44
CA ASP A 24 -11.45 22.41 7.62
C ASP A 24 -10.38 22.69 6.54
N ASN A 25 -9.17 22.15 6.70
CA ASN A 25 -8.08 22.27 5.71
C ASN A 25 -8.01 21.11 4.71
N LEU A 26 -8.52 19.92 5.05
CA LEU A 26 -8.63 18.81 4.11
C LEU A 26 -9.71 19.11 3.05
N ASP A 27 -10.89 19.59 3.44
CA ASP A 27 -12.02 19.75 2.52
C ASP A 27 -11.83 20.90 1.51
N LYS A 28 -11.07 21.95 1.85
CA LYS A 28 -10.88 23.12 0.97
C LYS A 28 -9.84 22.93 -0.12
N ARG A 29 -9.05 21.84 -0.11
CA ARG A 29 -7.92 21.66 -1.04
C ARG A 29 -7.88 20.32 -1.75
N GLN A 30 -8.83 19.42 -1.49
CA GLN A 30 -8.80 18.05 -1.98
C GLN A 30 -9.83 17.82 -3.09
N SER A 31 -9.40 17.14 -4.15
CA SER A 31 -10.18 16.78 -5.34
C SER A 31 -10.36 15.26 -5.38
N THR A 32 -11.53 14.78 -5.79
CA THR A 32 -11.73 13.35 -6.10
C THR A 32 -11.30 13.00 -7.52
N THR A 33 -10.89 14.00 -8.31
CA THR A 33 -10.35 13.80 -9.65
C THR A 33 -8.84 13.64 -9.58
N TRP A 34 -8.35 12.51 -10.08
CA TRP A 34 -6.92 12.29 -10.25
C TRP A 34 -6.40 13.04 -11.46
N THR A 35 -5.27 13.69 -11.29
CA THR A 35 -4.54 14.31 -12.40
C THR A 35 -3.04 14.07 -12.18
N TYR A 36 -2.29 13.81 -13.25
CA TYR A 36 -0.82 13.67 -13.21
C TYR A 36 -0.24 14.07 -14.57
N THR A 37 0.60 15.12 -14.64
CA THR A 37 0.96 15.73 -15.94
C THR A 37 2.30 15.29 -16.52
N CYS A 38 3.14 14.59 -15.75
CA CYS A 38 4.45 14.15 -16.24
C CYS A 38 4.41 12.96 -17.19
N SER A 39 3.32 12.20 -17.20
CA SER A 39 3.12 11.07 -18.10
C SER A 39 1.65 10.71 -18.20
N SER A 40 1.29 10.00 -19.26
CA SER A 40 -0.03 9.41 -19.47
C SER A 40 -0.25 8.17 -18.59
N SER A 41 -0.04 8.31 -17.28
CA SER A 41 -0.23 7.23 -16.31
C SER A 41 -1.71 7.10 -15.92
N ALA A 42 -2.20 5.88 -15.78
CA ALA A 42 -3.55 5.59 -15.31
C ALA A 42 -3.79 6.19 -13.91
N PRO A 43 -5.02 6.57 -13.53
CA PRO A 43 -5.33 7.02 -12.17
C PRO A 43 -5.26 5.88 -11.15
N PRO A 44 -5.03 6.19 -9.86
CA PRO A 44 -5.09 5.19 -8.81
C PRO A 44 -6.53 4.70 -8.63
N ALA A 45 -6.71 3.39 -8.42
CA ALA A 45 -8.00 2.73 -8.42
C ALA A 45 -8.02 1.52 -7.47
N ASN A 46 -9.16 0.79 -7.42
CA ASN A 46 -9.30 -0.47 -6.69
C ASN A 46 -8.89 -0.41 -5.21
N PHE A 47 -9.26 0.67 -4.54
CA PHE A 47 -8.98 0.90 -3.13
C PHE A 47 -9.71 -0.13 -2.24
N LYS A 48 -8.98 -0.77 -1.34
CA LYS A 48 -9.51 -1.73 -0.36
C LYS A 48 -8.90 -1.45 1.01
N ALA A 49 -9.69 -1.73 2.04
CA ALA A 49 -9.29 -1.61 3.43
C ALA A 49 -9.76 -2.84 4.20
N PHE A 50 -8.85 -3.45 4.96
CA PHE A 50 -9.12 -4.63 5.76
C PHE A 50 -8.75 -4.37 7.22
N ASN A 51 -9.70 -4.56 8.13
CA ASN A 51 -9.42 -4.62 9.55
C ASN A 51 -8.98 -6.04 9.92
N LEU A 52 -7.87 -6.13 10.62
CA LEU A 52 -7.23 -7.38 11.00
C LEU A 52 -7.21 -7.53 12.54
N PRO A 53 -7.08 -8.76 13.07
CA PRO A 53 -6.97 -8.99 14.51
C PRO A 53 -5.83 -8.16 15.14
N GLY A 54 -6.00 -7.81 16.43
CA GLY A 54 -4.97 -7.09 17.18
C GLY A 54 -4.83 -5.61 16.80
N CYS A 55 -5.91 -4.96 16.35
CA CYS A 55 -5.89 -3.55 15.95
C CYS A 55 -4.90 -3.26 14.81
N ALA A 56 -4.78 -4.19 13.87
CA ALA A 56 -4.01 -4.00 12.65
C ALA A 56 -4.95 -3.72 11.47
N ALA A 57 -4.41 -3.12 10.42
CA ALA A 57 -5.12 -2.98 9.16
C ALA A 57 -4.17 -3.17 7.97
N GLN A 58 -4.74 -3.60 6.85
CA GLN A 58 -4.06 -3.63 5.56
C GLN A 58 -4.89 -2.84 4.55
N LEU A 59 -4.25 -1.88 3.89
CA LEU A 59 -4.85 -1.05 2.86
C LEU A 59 -4.16 -1.32 1.53
N THR A 60 -4.93 -1.43 0.46
CA THR A 60 -4.38 -1.67 -0.88
C THR A 60 -5.04 -0.80 -1.92
N PHE A 61 -4.31 -0.44 -2.96
CA PHE A 61 -4.86 0.19 -4.15
C PHE A 61 -3.95 -0.02 -5.34
N ASP A 62 -4.53 0.03 -6.53
CA ASP A 62 -3.78 -0.01 -7.77
C ASP A 62 -3.32 1.40 -8.14
N LYS A 63 -2.07 1.54 -8.57
CA LYS A 63 -1.50 2.81 -9.05
C LYS A 63 -0.45 2.58 -10.12
N ASP A 64 -0.30 3.53 -11.04
CA ASP A 64 0.85 3.55 -11.93
C ASP A 64 2.09 4.12 -11.25
N ARG A 65 3.23 4.10 -11.96
CA ARG A 65 4.47 4.73 -11.52
C ARG A 65 4.31 6.26 -11.49
N TYR A 66 3.99 6.84 -10.33
CA TYR A 66 4.02 8.29 -10.13
C TYR A 66 5.27 8.72 -9.37
N ILE A 67 6.05 9.59 -9.98
CA ILE A 67 7.22 10.20 -9.36
C ILE A 67 6.78 11.31 -8.40
N GLY A 68 7.26 11.25 -7.16
CA GLY A 68 7.13 12.33 -6.17
C GLY A 68 5.72 12.53 -5.59
N VAL A 69 4.87 11.50 -5.64
CA VAL A 69 3.53 11.51 -5.01
C VAL A 69 3.61 10.80 -3.66
N GLN A 70 3.25 11.52 -2.59
CA GLN A 70 3.14 10.96 -1.24
C GLN A 70 1.68 10.71 -0.86
N TRP A 71 1.43 9.60 -0.17
CA TRP A 71 0.11 9.17 0.27
C TRP A 71 0.01 9.14 1.80
N ASN A 72 -1.08 9.69 2.33
CA ASN A 72 -1.50 9.57 3.72
C ASN A 72 -2.83 8.80 3.81
N PHE A 73 -3.06 8.24 5.00
CA PHE A 73 -4.19 7.34 5.27
C PHE A 73 -4.90 7.79 6.51
N GLU A 74 -6.21 7.99 6.42
CA GLU A 74 -7.02 8.41 7.54
C GLU A 74 -8.16 7.43 7.79
N ALA A 75 -8.25 6.96 9.02
CA ALA A 75 -9.30 6.12 9.53
C ALA A 75 -10.46 6.98 10.01
N THR A 76 -11.69 6.56 9.71
CA THR A 76 -12.93 7.07 10.32
C THR A 76 -13.49 6.02 11.27
N TYR A 77 -13.95 6.42 12.45
CA TYR A 77 -14.53 5.54 13.47
C TYR A 77 -16.05 5.71 13.56
N THR A 78 -16.71 4.83 14.33
CA THR A 78 -18.17 4.82 14.51
C THR A 78 -18.73 6.13 15.07
N ASP A 79 -17.94 6.85 15.89
CA ASP A 79 -18.28 8.16 16.44
C ASP A 79 -18.09 9.32 15.44
N GLY A 80 -17.74 9.02 14.19
CA GLY A 80 -17.47 10.00 13.13
C GLY A 80 -16.10 10.68 13.23
N SER A 81 -15.32 10.40 14.28
CA SER A 81 -13.98 10.95 14.40
C SER A 81 -13.03 10.37 13.34
N ARG A 82 -12.00 11.16 13.01
CA ARG A 82 -11.02 10.84 11.97
C ARG A 82 -9.62 10.94 12.55
N ILE A 83 -8.76 9.94 12.26
CA ILE A 83 -7.37 9.88 12.73
C ILE A 83 -6.47 9.45 11.57
N GLU A 84 -5.40 10.21 11.33
CA GLU A 84 -4.36 9.82 10.38
C GLU A 84 -3.46 8.72 10.98
N HIS A 85 -3.16 7.71 10.16
CA HIS A 85 -2.25 6.62 10.51
C HIS A 85 -1.09 6.55 9.52
N LYS A 86 0.07 6.13 10.03
CA LYS A 86 1.26 5.88 9.22
C LYS A 86 1.46 4.38 9.06
N PRO A 87 1.72 3.90 7.84
CA PRO A 87 2.03 2.49 7.65
C PRO A 87 3.38 2.15 8.27
N PHE A 88 3.64 0.87 8.49
CA PHE A 88 4.97 0.39 8.87
C PHE A 88 6.00 0.82 7.81
N GLY A 89 7.11 1.40 8.26
CA GLY A 89 8.28 1.63 7.40
C GLY A 89 9.04 0.32 7.19
N SER A 90 9.60 0.12 6.01
CA SER A 90 10.50 -1.00 5.73
C SER A 90 11.52 -0.60 4.67
N THR A 91 12.72 -1.19 4.78
CA THR A 91 13.76 -1.12 3.75
C THR A 91 13.69 -2.28 2.76
N ASN A 92 12.81 -3.26 2.99
CA ASN A 92 12.66 -4.42 2.11
C ASN A 92 11.88 -4.04 0.86
N PHE A 93 12.39 -4.50 -0.30
CA PHE A 93 11.68 -4.24 -1.53
C PHE A 93 10.35 -5.00 -1.54
N GLY A 94 9.26 -4.25 -1.61
CA GLY A 94 7.92 -4.77 -1.76
C GLY A 94 6.97 -4.58 -0.59
N VAL A 95 7.43 -3.86 0.42
CA VAL A 95 6.57 -3.25 1.44
C VAL A 95 6.39 -1.79 1.06
N SER A 96 5.14 -1.30 1.08
CA SER A 96 4.92 0.07 0.61
C SER A 96 5.56 1.09 1.55
N ASP A 97 6.44 1.91 0.98
CA ASP A 97 6.82 3.21 1.53
C ASP A 97 5.83 4.26 0.99
N THR A 98 5.47 5.25 1.80
CA THR A 98 4.70 6.42 1.38
C THR A 98 5.42 7.30 0.34
N PHE A 99 6.73 7.13 0.13
CA PHE A 99 7.57 7.96 -0.74
C PHE A 99 8.23 7.22 -1.92
N TYR A 100 8.31 7.90 -3.06
CA TYR A 100 8.81 7.37 -4.34
C TYR A 100 10.34 7.50 -4.56
N PRO A 101 11.22 7.03 -3.65
CA PRO A 101 12.47 6.50 -4.19
C PRO A 101 13.08 5.33 -3.41
N TYR A 102 12.49 4.89 -2.29
CA TYR A 102 13.11 3.80 -1.54
C TYR A 102 12.82 2.44 -2.19
N PRO A 103 13.80 1.50 -2.15
CA PRO A 103 13.64 0.16 -2.68
C PRO A 103 12.49 -0.55 -1.96
N GLY A 104 11.32 -0.51 -2.58
CA GLY A 104 10.11 -1.20 -2.15
C GLY A 104 8.81 -0.79 -2.82
N ASN A 105 8.86 0.25 -3.64
CA ASN A 105 7.66 0.80 -4.30
C ASN A 105 7.49 0.46 -5.78
N ASN A 106 8.15 -0.58 -6.29
CA ASN A 106 8.31 -0.77 -7.73
C ASN A 106 7.88 -2.15 -8.23
N PHE A 107 6.67 -2.65 -7.95
CA PHE A 107 6.24 -3.83 -8.72
C PHE A 107 5.74 -3.39 -10.06
N LEU A 108 6.44 -3.73 -11.15
CA LEU A 108 5.75 -3.89 -12.43
C LEU A 108 4.91 -5.17 -12.39
N THR A 109 3.64 -5.11 -11.98
CA THR A 109 2.70 -6.20 -12.27
C THR A 109 2.38 -6.18 -13.75
N ALA A 110 3.16 -6.89 -14.56
CA ALA A 110 2.75 -7.26 -15.91
C ALA A 110 3.51 -8.47 -16.46
N TYR A 111 2.75 -9.47 -16.87
CA TYR A 111 2.83 -9.97 -18.24
C TYR A 111 1.56 -9.46 -18.97
N PRO A 112 1.61 -9.22 -20.30
CA PRO A 112 1.39 -7.91 -20.95
C PRO A 112 -0.06 -7.40 -20.94
N GLY A 113 -0.25 -6.09 -20.74
CA GLY A 113 -1.47 -5.39 -21.15
C GLY A 113 -1.94 -4.18 -20.33
N ASN A 114 -1.51 -3.99 -19.08
CA ASN A 114 -1.91 -2.82 -18.28
C ASN A 114 -0.86 -2.46 -17.22
N SER A 115 -0.67 -1.17 -16.95
CA SER A 115 0.44 -0.56 -16.19
C SER A 115 0.23 -0.41 -14.68
N ALA A 116 -0.89 -0.91 -14.13
CA ALA A 116 -1.29 -0.63 -12.75
C ALA A 116 -0.68 -1.61 -11.73
N PHE A 117 -0.16 -1.08 -10.62
CA PHE A 117 0.55 -1.78 -9.54
C PHE A 117 -0.24 -1.78 -8.24
N THR A 118 -0.39 -2.93 -7.59
CA THR A 118 -1.01 -2.99 -6.27
C THR A 118 -0.03 -2.54 -5.18
N ALA A 119 -0.28 -1.38 -4.60
CA ALA A 119 0.35 -0.90 -3.38
C ALA A 119 -0.29 -1.58 -2.16
N VAL A 120 0.52 -1.94 -1.16
CA VAL A 120 0.07 -2.60 0.07
C VAL A 120 0.67 -1.91 1.29
N HIS A 121 -0.19 -1.36 2.14
CA HIS A 121 0.17 -0.60 3.33
C HIS A 121 -0.34 -1.33 4.57
N GLU A 122 0.55 -1.54 5.53
CA GLU A 122 0.26 -2.26 6.76
C GLU A 122 0.30 -1.31 7.95
N PHE A 123 -0.64 -1.46 8.88
CA PHE A 123 -0.79 -0.60 10.04
C PHE A 123 -0.95 -1.44 11.30
N GLY A 124 -0.44 -0.92 12.41
CA GLY A 124 -0.72 -1.41 13.76
C GLY A 124 -1.37 -0.31 14.60
N ASN A 125 -1.96 -0.68 15.73
CA ASN A 125 -2.58 0.23 16.68
C ASN A 125 -3.66 1.16 16.06
N VAL A 126 -4.43 0.66 15.08
CA VAL A 126 -5.43 1.47 14.39
C VAL A 126 -6.74 1.63 15.15
N CYS A 127 -6.93 0.91 16.26
CA CYS A 127 -8.15 1.02 17.05
C CYS A 127 -8.21 2.33 17.84
N LYS A 128 -9.41 2.87 17.97
CA LYS A 128 -9.72 3.96 18.90
C LYS A 128 -10.63 3.42 19.99
N SER A 129 -10.19 3.52 21.26
CA SER A 129 -10.96 2.99 22.41
C SER A 129 -11.38 1.51 22.23
N GLY A 130 -10.50 0.70 21.64
CA GLY A 130 -10.76 -0.72 21.35
C GLY A 130 -11.63 -0.99 20.11
N GLN A 131 -12.12 0.04 19.42
CA GLN A 131 -12.94 -0.10 18.21
C GLN A 131 -12.10 0.06 16.95
N ALA A 132 -12.26 -0.86 16.00
CA ALA A 132 -11.62 -0.78 14.70
C ALA A 132 -12.24 0.34 13.82
N PRO A 133 -11.49 0.89 12.84
CA PRO A 133 -12.03 1.85 11.88
C PRO A 133 -13.23 1.29 11.11
N VAL A 134 -14.23 2.12 10.80
CA VAL A 134 -15.36 1.72 9.93
C VAL A 134 -15.11 2.02 8.45
N SER A 135 -14.28 3.02 8.16
CA SER A 135 -13.87 3.35 6.80
C SER A 135 -12.51 4.06 6.78
N TRP A 136 -11.92 4.15 5.60
CA TRP A 136 -10.67 4.86 5.36
C TRP A 136 -10.81 5.88 4.23
N ARG A 137 -9.95 6.90 4.23
CA ARG A 137 -9.72 7.81 3.10
C ARG A 137 -8.23 7.88 2.82
N PHE A 138 -7.86 7.83 1.55
CA PHE A 138 -6.48 7.94 1.12
C PHE A 138 -6.34 9.28 0.41
N PHE A 139 -5.29 10.02 0.71
CA PHE A 139 -5.09 11.33 0.11
C PHE A 139 -3.63 11.66 -0.11
N THR A 140 -3.37 12.50 -1.10
CA THR A 140 -2.02 12.96 -1.39
C THR A 140 -1.68 14.21 -0.57
N THR A 141 -0.50 14.23 0.05
CA THR A 141 -0.08 15.31 0.98
C THR A 141 1.02 16.19 0.44
N SER A 142 1.90 15.65 -0.39
CA SER A 142 2.85 16.44 -1.15
C SER A 142 2.78 16.08 -2.61
N ALA A 143 2.91 17.14 -3.39
CA ALA A 143 3.24 17.07 -4.79
C ALA A 143 4.60 17.74 -4.97
N ASN A 144 5.63 17.18 -4.34
CA ASN A 144 7.02 17.62 -4.55
C ASN A 144 7.54 17.15 -5.91
N SER A 145 6.67 17.05 -6.92
CA SER A 145 7.06 16.81 -8.30
C SER A 145 6.69 18.02 -9.14
N ALA A 146 7.60 18.43 -10.04
CA ALA A 146 7.32 19.42 -11.07
C ALA A 146 6.10 19.07 -11.95
N CYS A 147 5.62 17.83 -11.83
CA CYS A 147 4.47 17.21 -12.49
C CYS A 147 3.12 17.55 -11.86
N SER A 148 3.11 18.28 -10.74
CA SER A 148 1.94 18.39 -9.88
C SER A 148 2.06 19.66 -9.04
N ALA A 149 1.73 20.83 -9.61
CA ALA A 149 1.67 22.06 -8.84
C ALA A 149 0.69 21.92 -7.65
N ALA A 150 0.81 22.78 -6.63
CA ALA A 150 0.10 22.73 -5.33
C ALA A 150 -1.45 22.55 -5.35
N ARG A 151 -2.08 22.58 -6.53
CA ARG A 151 -3.51 22.33 -6.79
C ARG A 151 -3.88 20.84 -6.88
N TYR A 152 -2.91 19.93 -6.81
CA TYR A 152 -3.11 18.49 -6.97
C TYR A 152 -3.08 17.80 -5.60
N ARG A 153 -4.21 17.80 -4.88
CA ARG A 153 -4.42 16.92 -3.74
C ARG A 153 -5.58 16.00 -4.08
N PHE A 154 -5.26 14.76 -4.44
CA PHE A 154 -6.27 13.75 -4.67
C PHE A 154 -6.72 13.20 -3.32
N THR A 155 -8.02 12.98 -3.17
CA THR A 155 -8.60 12.26 -2.04
C THR A 155 -9.65 11.30 -2.53
N THR A 156 -9.58 10.07 -2.06
CA THR A 156 -10.59 9.06 -2.34
C THR A 156 -11.92 9.40 -1.68
N GLY A 157 -13.00 8.80 -2.15
CA GLY A 157 -14.20 8.63 -1.32
C GLY A 157 -13.91 7.80 -0.06
N GLN A 158 -14.92 7.62 0.79
CA GLN A 158 -14.83 6.68 1.91
C GLN A 158 -14.73 5.25 1.40
N ILE A 159 -13.72 4.53 1.88
CA ILE A 159 -13.47 3.12 1.58
C ILE A 159 -13.93 2.33 2.80
N ALA A 160 -15.01 1.58 2.68
CA ALA A 160 -15.51 0.75 3.78
C ALA A 160 -14.43 -0.26 4.22
N ALA A 161 -14.21 -0.38 5.52
CA ALA A 161 -13.27 -1.35 6.06
C ALA A 161 -13.94 -2.73 6.14
N ALA A 162 -13.39 -3.71 5.43
CA ALA A 162 -13.83 -5.09 5.55
C ALA A 162 -13.37 -5.67 6.89
N ASN A 163 -14.33 -6.07 7.71
CA ASN A 163 -14.08 -6.70 9.01
C ASN A 163 -13.83 -8.20 8.87
N SER A 164 -13.19 -8.79 9.89
CA SER A 164 -12.94 -10.25 9.98
C SER A 164 -12.06 -10.81 8.86
N ALA A 165 -11.25 -9.97 8.24
CA ALA A 165 -10.22 -10.42 7.31
C ALA A 165 -9.17 -11.23 8.06
N THR A 166 -8.83 -12.41 7.53
CA THR A 166 -7.79 -13.27 8.12
C THR A 166 -6.53 -13.19 7.27
N ARG A 167 -5.44 -12.82 7.92
CA ARG A 167 -4.14 -12.73 7.26
C ARG A 167 -3.62 -14.13 6.89
N PRO A 168 -3.18 -14.35 5.64
CA PRO A 168 -2.45 -15.57 5.30
C PRO A 168 -1.14 -15.67 6.09
N SER A 169 -0.72 -16.90 6.39
CA SER A 169 0.62 -17.14 6.95
C SER A 169 1.72 -16.68 5.99
N LYS A 170 2.88 -16.32 6.55
CA LYS A 170 4.07 -16.03 5.72
C LYS A 170 4.45 -17.24 4.88
N VAL A 171 4.93 -16.97 3.68
CA VAL A 171 5.46 -18.01 2.79
C VAL A 171 6.80 -18.51 3.34
N SER A 172 7.00 -19.82 3.39
CA SER A 172 8.24 -20.46 3.82
C SER A 172 8.99 -21.08 2.65
N GLY A 173 10.26 -21.44 2.87
CA GLY A 173 11.06 -22.16 1.87
C GLY A 173 11.26 -21.41 0.56
N VAL A 174 11.20 -20.07 0.57
CA VAL A 174 11.45 -19.27 -0.61
C VAL A 174 12.89 -19.50 -1.06
N SER A 175 13.07 -19.89 -2.31
CA SER A 175 14.38 -20.05 -2.94
C SER A 175 14.38 -19.44 -4.34
N LEU A 176 15.56 -19.07 -4.79
CA LEU A 176 15.79 -18.47 -6.09
C LEU A 176 17.02 -19.14 -6.70
N ARG A 177 16.91 -19.59 -7.96
CA ARG A 177 18.03 -20.20 -8.69
C ARG A 177 18.01 -19.80 -10.16
N ARG A 178 19.19 -19.64 -10.75
CA ARG A 178 19.32 -19.49 -12.21
C ARG A 178 18.90 -20.78 -12.91
N VAL A 179 18.23 -20.66 -14.05
CA VAL A 179 17.75 -21.82 -14.82
C VAL A 179 18.27 -21.89 -16.25
N ASN A 180 18.86 -20.83 -16.78
CA ASN A 180 19.42 -20.85 -18.14
C ASN A 180 20.51 -19.79 -18.35
N ASP A 181 21.16 -19.87 -19.51
CA ASP A 181 22.18 -18.92 -19.94
C ASP A 181 21.63 -17.55 -20.36
N ALA A 182 20.32 -17.45 -20.57
CA ALA A 182 19.64 -16.18 -20.84
C ALA A 182 19.39 -15.34 -19.56
N GLY A 183 19.56 -15.92 -18.38
CA GLY A 183 19.40 -15.21 -17.11
C GLY A 183 18.09 -15.25 -16.45
N ASP A 184 17.31 -16.25 -16.79
CA ASP A 184 16.06 -16.45 -16.12
C ASP A 184 16.34 -17.13 -14.79
N PHE A 185 15.57 -16.71 -13.80
CA PHE A 185 15.59 -17.31 -12.48
C PHE A 185 14.26 -18.00 -12.23
N GLN A 186 14.31 -19.13 -11.54
CA GLN A 186 13.15 -19.77 -11.00
C GLN A 186 13.08 -19.48 -9.51
N ALA A 187 11.99 -18.84 -9.11
CA ALA A 187 11.58 -18.75 -7.72
C ALA A 187 10.74 -19.98 -7.36
N SER A 188 10.95 -20.54 -6.18
CA SER A 188 10.08 -21.59 -5.61
C SER A 188 9.82 -21.35 -4.13
N TRP A 189 8.70 -21.86 -3.62
CA TRP A 189 8.27 -21.63 -2.24
C TRP A 189 7.33 -22.72 -1.72
N GLY A 190 7.15 -22.79 -0.41
CA GLY A 190 6.18 -23.65 0.25
C GLY A 190 4.74 -23.14 0.08
N ALA A 191 3.81 -24.07 -0.14
CA ALA A 191 2.39 -23.71 -0.23
C ALA A 191 1.84 -23.22 1.12
N VAL A 192 0.99 -22.19 1.07
CA VAL A 192 0.23 -21.68 2.21
C VAL A 192 -1.23 -22.05 2.01
N ALA A 193 -1.82 -22.79 2.96
CA ALA A 193 -3.16 -23.36 2.83
C ALA A 193 -4.27 -22.31 2.58
N SER A 194 -4.12 -21.11 3.16
CA SER A 194 -5.07 -20.00 3.00
C SER A 194 -4.79 -19.09 1.79
N ALA A 195 -3.77 -19.38 0.99
CA ALA A 195 -3.41 -18.57 -0.17
C ALA A 195 -4.27 -18.96 -1.39
N ALA A 196 -4.99 -17.99 -1.95
CA ALA A 196 -5.64 -18.12 -3.25
C ALA A 196 -4.65 -17.81 -4.40
N ALA A 197 -3.63 -17.00 -4.11
CA ALA A 197 -2.55 -16.68 -5.04
C ALA A 197 -1.33 -16.15 -4.30
N TYR A 198 -0.19 -16.13 -4.99
CA TYR A 198 1.05 -15.54 -4.50
C TYR A 198 1.39 -14.28 -5.30
N SER A 199 1.93 -13.28 -4.60
CA SER A 199 2.57 -12.13 -5.23
C SER A 199 4.07 -12.37 -5.19
N VAL A 200 4.67 -12.61 -6.35
CA VAL A 200 6.10 -12.89 -6.52
C VAL A 200 6.76 -11.64 -7.04
N ILE A 201 7.75 -11.15 -6.32
CA ILE A 201 8.38 -9.85 -6.54
C ILE A 201 9.86 -10.09 -6.72
N VAL A 202 10.45 -9.54 -7.77
CA VAL A 202 11.87 -9.66 -8.04
C VAL A 202 12.50 -8.31 -8.26
N GLN A 203 13.60 -8.08 -7.55
CA GLN A 203 14.57 -7.04 -7.85
C GLN A 203 15.69 -7.62 -8.72
N TYR A 204 16.00 -6.93 -9.81
CA TYR A 204 17.03 -7.35 -10.76
C TYR A 204 17.78 -6.13 -11.33
N PRO A 205 19.05 -6.30 -11.72
CA PRO A 205 19.84 -5.21 -12.28
C PRO A 205 19.39 -4.87 -13.71
N THR A 206 19.37 -3.59 -14.05
CA THR A 206 19.01 -3.08 -15.38
C THR A 206 20.12 -2.31 -16.09
N GLY A 207 21.13 -1.86 -15.34
CA GLY A 207 22.22 -1.02 -15.85
C GLY A 207 23.18 -0.62 -14.76
N THR A 208 23.93 0.46 -14.97
CA THR A 208 25.01 0.93 -14.09
C THR A 208 25.14 2.43 -14.18
N ASP A 209 25.44 3.09 -13.07
CA ASP A 209 25.84 4.50 -13.08
C ASP A 209 27.30 4.67 -13.53
N GLU A 210 27.74 5.93 -13.62
CA GLU A 210 29.07 6.31 -14.09
C GLU A 210 30.22 5.82 -13.18
N VAL A 211 29.91 5.44 -11.94
CA VAL A 211 30.89 4.98 -10.94
C VAL A 211 30.80 3.47 -10.66
N GLY A 212 29.96 2.73 -11.40
CA GLY A 212 29.89 1.27 -11.33
C GLY A 212 28.75 0.70 -10.47
N ASN A 213 27.95 1.53 -9.80
CA ASN A 213 26.85 1.05 -8.98
C ASN A 213 25.70 0.54 -9.85
N PRO A 214 25.10 -0.61 -9.51
CA PRO A 214 24.04 -1.18 -10.33
C PRO A 214 22.74 -0.39 -10.20
N TYR A 215 22.16 -0.02 -11.34
CA TYR A 215 20.74 0.32 -11.38
C TYR A 215 19.93 -0.95 -11.22
N THR A 216 18.98 -0.94 -10.28
CA THR A 216 18.04 -2.05 -10.09
C THR A 216 16.63 -1.62 -10.45
N ASN A 217 15.84 -2.58 -10.89
CA ASN A 217 14.42 -2.42 -11.09
C ASN A 217 13.68 -3.57 -10.39
N VAL A 218 12.41 -3.36 -10.09
CA VAL A 218 11.58 -4.38 -9.45
C VAL A 218 10.43 -4.74 -10.39
N ARG A 219 10.05 -6.01 -10.40
CA ARG A 219 8.93 -6.58 -11.16
C ARG A 219 8.12 -7.47 -10.25
N GLY A 220 6.82 -7.54 -10.50
CA GLY A 220 5.90 -8.38 -9.74
C GLY A 220 5.06 -9.26 -10.65
N ALA A 221 4.65 -10.42 -10.16
CA ALA A 221 3.67 -11.28 -10.80
C ALA A 221 2.71 -11.84 -9.78
N ARG A 222 1.43 -11.85 -10.13
CA ARG A 222 0.40 -12.57 -9.38
C ARG A 222 0.25 -13.97 -9.96
N VAL A 223 0.51 -15.00 -9.17
CA VAL A 223 0.44 -16.40 -9.61
C VAL A 223 -0.59 -17.18 -8.81
N GLN A 224 -1.52 -17.84 -9.49
CA GLN A 224 -2.56 -18.67 -8.90
C GLN A 224 -2.15 -20.15 -8.95
N GLY A 225 -2.35 -20.88 -7.86
CA GLY A 225 -2.20 -22.34 -7.82
C GLY A 225 -0.79 -22.89 -8.10
N LYS A 226 0.24 -22.03 -8.14
CA LYS A 226 1.63 -22.42 -8.40
C LYS A 226 2.50 -22.11 -7.19
N THR A 227 3.49 -22.96 -6.95
CA THR A 227 4.55 -22.79 -5.95
C THR A 227 5.91 -22.52 -6.58
N THR A 228 5.92 -22.34 -7.90
CA THR A 228 7.11 -22.04 -8.69
C THR A 228 6.76 -21.00 -9.76
N GLN A 229 7.71 -20.14 -10.08
CA GLN A 229 7.59 -19.16 -11.16
C GLN A 229 8.95 -18.91 -11.80
N THR A 230 9.03 -19.03 -13.13
CA THR A 230 10.18 -18.57 -13.90
C THR A 230 10.04 -17.08 -14.20
N ILE A 231 11.15 -16.36 -14.03
CA ILE A 231 11.19 -14.91 -14.03
C ILE A 231 12.31 -14.49 -14.98
N ALA A 232 11.93 -13.81 -16.04
CA ALA A 232 12.88 -13.29 -17.01
C ALA A 232 13.61 -12.07 -16.42
N THR A 233 14.88 -12.24 -16.05
CA THR A 233 15.71 -11.15 -15.51
C THR A 233 16.83 -10.71 -16.45
N THR A 234 17.10 -11.49 -17.51
CA THR A 234 18.12 -11.24 -18.55
C THR A 234 19.58 -11.22 -18.06
N THR A 235 20.52 -11.32 -19.00
CA THR A 235 21.98 -11.43 -18.76
C THR A 235 22.73 -10.13 -18.47
N ARG A 236 22.04 -9.00 -18.30
CA ARG A 236 22.69 -7.67 -18.35
C ARG A 236 23.83 -7.44 -17.34
N ARG A 237 23.84 -8.10 -16.18
CA ARG A 237 24.89 -8.00 -15.15
C ARG A 237 25.02 -9.34 -14.45
N SER A 238 26.09 -10.10 -14.58
CA SER A 238 26.27 -11.38 -13.86
C SER A 238 26.87 -11.21 -12.46
N ASP A 239 27.48 -10.07 -12.20
CA ASP A 239 28.18 -9.73 -10.95
C ASP A 239 27.25 -9.26 -9.82
N VAL A 240 25.96 -9.02 -10.12
CA VAL A 240 24.98 -8.48 -9.16
C VAL A 240 23.96 -9.57 -8.80
N ASN A 241 23.63 -9.70 -7.53
CA ASN A 241 22.59 -10.66 -7.11
C ASN A 241 21.20 -10.22 -7.60
N ARG A 242 20.33 -11.21 -7.86
CA ARG A 242 18.88 -10.99 -7.97
C ARG A 242 18.27 -11.29 -6.61
N GLN A 243 17.19 -10.62 -6.28
CA GLN A 243 16.48 -10.88 -5.04
C GLN A 243 15.00 -11.12 -5.31
N VAL A 244 14.40 -12.07 -4.59
CA VAL A 244 12.95 -12.36 -4.66
C VAL A 244 12.30 -12.24 -3.28
N VAL A 245 11.07 -11.74 -3.28
CA VAL A 245 10.15 -11.76 -2.15
C VAL A 245 8.85 -12.41 -2.63
N VAL A 246 8.22 -13.23 -1.79
CA VAL A 246 6.94 -13.88 -2.11
C VAL A 246 5.95 -13.66 -0.97
N HIS A 247 4.80 -13.07 -1.28
CA HIS A 247 3.69 -12.94 -0.35
C HIS A 247 2.56 -13.90 -0.72
N ALA A 248 2.01 -14.57 0.28
CA ALA A 248 0.74 -15.28 0.15
C ALA A 248 -0.38 -14.24 0.19
N VAL A 249 -1.47 -14.48 -0.54
CA VAL A 249 -2.63 -13.60 -0.51
C VAL A 249 -3.89 -14.45 -0.62
N ASN A 250 -4.85 -14.19 0.26
CA ASN A 250 -6.09 -14.97 0.31
C ASN A 250 -7.10 -14.54 -0.77
N ALA A 251 -8.26 -15.20 -0.78
CA ALA A 251 -9.36 -14.92 -1.71
C ALA A 251 -9.97 -13.51 -1.55
N GLN A 252 -9.87 -12.92 -0.35
CA GLN A 252 -10.34 -11.55 -0.09
C GLN A 252 -9.37 -10.50 -0.65
N GLY A 253 -8.14 -10.88 -0.96
CA GLY A 253 -7.07 -9.99 -1.42
C GLY A 253 -6.14 -9.51 -0.32
N VAL A 254 -6.21 -10.08 0.88
CA VAL A 254 -5.32 -9.75 2.02
C VAL A 254 -3.99 -10.47 1.86
N TRP A 255 -2.89 -9.73 1.96
CA TRP A 255 -1.53 -10.22 1.87
C TRP A 255 -1.02 -10.73 3.23
N SER A 256 -0.14 -11.73 3.22
CA SER A 256 0.71 -12.08 4.35
C SER A 256 1.51 -10.85 4.80
N LEU A 257 1.80 -10.74 6.10
CA LEU A 257 2.44 -9.55 6.68
C LEU A 257 3.74 -9.22 5.93
N THR A 258 3.78 -8.03 5.35
CA THR A 258 4.84 -7.65 4.41
C THR A 258 6.18 -7.45 5.11
N THR A 259 6.19 -7.00 6.36
CA THR A 259 7.40 -6.83 7.19
C THR A 259 8.07 -8.14 7.62
N ASP A 260 7.34 -9.25 7.61
CA ASP A 260 7.86 -10.57 8.01
C ASP A 260 8.60 -11.29 6.88
N VAL A 261 8.51 -10.79 5.65
CA VAL A 261 9.12 -11.42 4.49
C VAL A 261 10.47 -10.78 4.20
N GLN A 262 11.50 -11.62 4.15
CA GLN A 262 12.86 -11.21 3.83
C GLN A 262 13.20 -11.54 2.39
N PRO A 263 13.98 -10.69 1.71
CA PRO A 263 14.41 -10.96 0.35
C PRO A 263 15.41 -12.11 0.30
N ILE A 264 15.18 -13.04 -0.64
CA ILE A 264 16.09 -14.16 -0.92
C ILE A 264 16.93 -13.82 -2.12
N ALA A 265 18.24 -13.76 -1.92
CA ALA A 265 19.20 -13.44 -2.97
C ALA A 265 19.69 -14.71 -3.69
N ALA A 266 19.92 -14.61 -4.99
CA ALA A 266 20.64 -15.61 -5.77
C ALA A 266 21.67 -14.93 -6.68
N ARG A 267 22.82 -15.58 -6.80
CA ARG A 267 23.86 -15.22 -7.76
C ARG A 267 23.44 -15.64 -9.16
N TRP A 268 24.01 -14.94 -10.13
CA TRP A 268 24.08 -15.40 -11.51
C TRP A 268 24.87 -16.71 -11.63
#